data_AF-A0A249PCF1-F1
#
_entry.id   AF-A0A249PCF1-F1
#
_cell.length_a   1.000
_cell.length_b   1.000
_cell.length_c   1.000
_cell.angle_alpha   90.00
_cell.angle_beta   90.00
_cell.angle_gamma   90.00
#
_symmetry.space_group_name_H-M   'P 1'
#
loop_
_entity.id
_entity.type
_entity.pdbx_description
1 polymer ?
#
loop_
_entity_poly.entity_id
_entity_poly.type
_entity_poly.pdbx_seq_one_letter_code
_entity_poly.pdbx_strand_id
1 'polypeptide(L)' 'MTNEVQVDCDDPAEMRHAIDARKVAFANAIEARQAELRAREHFSQRTGWFRMIIRKPR' A
#
# COMPACT_ATOMS: atom_id res chain seq x y z
N MET A 1 -13.71 -1.34 -20.28
CA MET A 1 -13.36 -2.75 -20.61
C MET A 1 -12.65 -3.32 -19.40
N THR A 2 -13.38 -3.96 -18.50
CA THR A 2 -12.78 -4.76 -17.41
C THR A 2 -12.47 -6.12 -18.01
N ASN A 3 -11.18 -6.45 -18.12
CA ASN A 3 -10.75 -7.79 -18.51
C ASN A 3 -11.06 -8.73 -17.35
N GLU A 4 -12.29 -9.23 -17.31
CA GLU A 4 -12.64 -10.34 -16.45
C GLU A 4 -12.01 -11.58 -17.07
N VAL A 5 -10.84 -11.94 -16.55
CA VAL A 5 -10.16 -13.18 -16.92
C VAL A 5 -11.15 -14.29 -16.63
N GLN A 6 -11.79 -14.83 -17.68
CA GLN A 6 -12.54 -16.06 -17.61
C GLN A 6 -11.51 -17.17 -17.40
N VAL A 7 -11.22 -17.41 -16.13
CA VAL A 7 -10.40 -18.51 -15.67
C VAL A 7 -11.27 -19.75 -15.80
N ASP A 8 -11.20 -20.41 -16.96
CA ASP A 8 -11.74 -21.74 -17.19
C ASP A 8 -10.87 -22.74 -16.40
N CYS A 9 -11.06 -22.80 -15.09
CA CYS A 9 -10.32 -23.68 -14.19
C CYS A 9 -11.28 -24.65 -13.49
N ASP A 10 -11.55 -25.76 -14.16
CA ASP A 10 -12.14 -26.94 -13.53
C ASP A 10 -11.14 -27.65 -12.59
N ASP A 11 -9.88 -27.21 -12.51
CA ASP A 11 -8.89 -27.71 -11.54
C ASP A 11 -8.87 -26.87 -10.25
N PRO A 12 -9.31 -27.43 -9.10
CA PRO A 12 -9.23 -26.76 -7.81
C PRO A 12 -7.81 -26.33 -7.40
N ALA A 13 -6.77 -26.99 -7.92
CA ALA A 13 -5.38 -26.61 -7.65
C ALA A 13 -5.02 -25.27 -8.31
N GLU A 14 -5.42 -25.08 -9.57
CA GLU A 14 -5.20 -23.83 -10.29
C GLU A 14 -5.96 -22.66 -9.64
N MET A 15 -7.18 -22.90 -9.17
CA MET A 15 -7.95 -21.91 -8.39
C MET A 15 -7.22 -21.50 -7.11
N ARG A 16 -6.65 -22.46 -6.37
CA ARG A 16 -5.85 -22.17 -5.17
C ARG A 16 -4.61 -21.34 -5.51
N HIS A 17 -3.90 -21.69 -6.58
CA HIS A 17 -2.74 -20.93 -7.04
C HIS A 17 -3.11 -19.49 -7.45
N ALA A 18 -4.22 -19.29 -8.16
CA ALA A 18 -4.69 -17.96 -8.54
C ALA A 18 -5.06 -17.12 -7.30
N ILE A 19 -5.73 -17.73 -6.32
CA ILE A 19 -6.07 -17.08 -5.05
C ILE A 19 -4.80 -16.70 -4.28
N ASP A 20 -3.83 -17.60 -4.18
CA ASP A 20 -2.60 -17.34 -3.44
C ASP A 20 -1.73 -16.27 -4.12
N ALA A 21 -1.65 -16.30 -5.45
CA ALA A 21 -1.00 -15.23 -6.23
C ALA A 21 -1.66 -13.86 -5.94
N ARG A 22 -2.99 -13.82 -5.89
CA ARG A 22 -3.73 -12.60 -5.57
C ARG A 22 -3.51 -12.13 -4.13
N LYS A 23 -3.44 -13.05 -3.16
CA LYS A 23 -3.09 -12.73 -1.76
C LYS A 23 -1.69 -12.11 -1.66
N VAL A 24 -0.71 -12.68 -2.35
CA VAL A 24 0.66 -12.14 -2.39
C VAL A 24 0.67 -10.74 -3.01
N ALA A 25 -0.02 -10.54 -4.13
CA ALA A 25 -0.13 -9.23 -4.76
C ALA A 25 -0.77 -8.19 -3.82
N PHE A 26 -1.81 -8.56 -3.07
CA PHE A 26 -2.42 -7.69 -2.07
C PHE A 26 -1.48 -7.38 -0.91
N ALA A 27 -0.77 -8.38 -0.37
CA ALA A 27 0.20 -8.16 0.71
C ALA A 27 1.29 -7.17 0.29
N ASN A 28 1.85 -7.35 -0.90
CA ASN A 28 2.87 -6.46 -1.46
C ASN A 28 2.34 -5.03 -1.65
N ALA A 29 1.10 -4.87 -2.13
CA ALA A 29 0.49 -3.55 -2.31
C ALA A 29 0.27 -2.83 -0.97
N ILE A 30 -0.12 -3.55 0.08
CA ILE A 30 -0.28 -3.01 1.43
C ILE A 30 1.07 -2.56 1.99
N GLU A 31 2.10 -3.39 1.87
CA GLU A 31 3.44 -3.06 2.35
C GLU A 31 4.00 -1.81 1.66
N ALA A 32 3.87 -1.71 0.33
CA ALA A 32 4.27 -0.54 -0.44
C ALA A 32 3.55 0.72 0.04
N ARG A 33 2.23 0.64 0.27
CA ARG A 33 1.44 1.77 0.77
C ARG A 33 1.84 2.16 2.20
N GLN A 34 2.13 1.20 3.06
CA GLN A 34 2.60 1.48 4.42
C GLN A 34 3.99 2.12 4.42
N ALA A 35 4.88 1.71 3.51
CA ALA A 35 6.18 2.34 3.33
C ALA A 35 6.02 3.81 2.87
N GLU A 36 5.12 4.07 1.92
CA GLU A 36 4.78 5.43 1.48
C GLU A 36 4.23 6.30 2.62
N LEU A 37 3.32 5.75 3.44
CA LEU A 37 2.76 6.46 4.58
C LEU A 37 3.83 6.78 5.64
N ARG A 38 4.70 5.83 5.97
CA ARG A 38 5.83 6.06 6.89
C ARG A 38 6.78 7.13 6.36
N ALA A 39 7.12 7.09 5.08
CA ALA A 39 7.94 8.12 4.45
C ALA A 39 7.30 9.50 4.60
N ARG A 40 6.00 9.63 4.31
CA ARG A 40 5.24 10.88 4.48
C ARG A 40 5.18 11.36 5.93
N GLU A 41 4.98 10.46 6.89
CA GLU A 41 4.97 10.80 8.31
C GLU A 41 6.31 11.38 8.76
N HIS A 42 7.43 10.78 8.35
CA HIS A 42 8.76 11.30 8.61
C HIS A 42 8.98 12.71 8.02
N PHE A 43 8.42 13.01 6.84
CA PHE A 43 8.47 14.36 6.26
C PHE A 43 7.55 15.36 6.99
N SER A 44 6.37 14.92 7.43
CA SER A 44 5.42 15.73 8.20
C SER A 44 5.98 16.14 9.56
N GLN A 45 6.62 15.21 10.29
CA GLN A 45 7.25 15.51 11.59
C GLN A 45 8.38 16.54 11.45
N ARG A 46 9.19 16.47 10.39
CA ARG A 46 10.28 17.44 10.16
C ARG A 46 9.74 18.84 9.85
N THR A 47 8.62 18.96 9.13
CA THR A 47 8.05 20.27 8.76
C THR A 47 7.16 20.87 9.86
N GLY A 48 6.51 20.04 10.67
CA GLY A 48 5.68 20.48 11.80
C GLY A 48 6.46 21.19 12.90
N TRP A 49 7.69 20.72 13.21
CA TRP A 49 8.54 21.33 14.23
C TRP A 49 9.03 22.74 13.83
N PHE A 50 9.39 22.97 12.55
CA PHE A 50 9.79 24.30 12.08
C PHE A 50 8.67 25.34 12.22
N ARG A 51 7.42 24.95 11.98
CA ARG A 51 6.26 25.85 12.17
C ARG A 51 6.03 26.21 13.65
N MET A 52 6.47 25.35 14.58
CA MET A 52 6.36 25.61 16.02
C MET A 52 7.46 26.55 16.53
N ILE A 53 8.69 26.47 15.99
CA ILE A 53 9.78 27.40 16.35
C ILE A 53 9.53 28.83 15.84
N ILE A 54 8.93 29.00 14.65
CA ILE A 54 8.71 30.32 14.04
C ILE A 54 7.66 31.15 14.82
N ARG A 55 6.87 30.53 15.71
CA ARG A 55 5.86 31.20 16.55
C ARG A 55 6.35 31.62 17.93
N LYS A 56 7.60 32.09 18.05
CA LYS A 56 8.00 32.85 19.26
C LYS A 56 7.52 34.31 19.09
N PRO A 57 6.55 34.80 19.88
CA PRO A 57 6.31 36.23 19.94
C PRO A 57 7.50 36.88 20.66
N ARG A 58 7.98 38.00 20.09
CA ARG A 58 8.91 38.90 20.78
C ARG A 58 8.23 39.60 21.93
#